data_AF-A0A957R2H9-F1
#
_entry.id   AF-A0A957R2H9-F1
#
_cell.length_a   1.000
_cell.length_b   1.000
_cell.length_c   1.000
_cell.angle_alpha   90.00
_cell.angle_beta   90.00
_cell.angle_gamma   90.00
#
_symmetry.space_group_name_H-M   'P 1'
#
loop_
_entity.id
_entity.type
_entity.pdbx_description
1 polymer ?
#
loop_
_entity_poly.entity_id
_entity_poly.type
_entity_poly.pdbx_seq_one_letter_code
_entity_poly.pdbx_strand_id
1 'polypeptide(L)'
;MDNALHLEWEGCYNVRDLGGLPLQAGGVTKSGRIIRADLLGRLTEAGKAAALAYGVRTVMDLRPPDEAAEEPSAVFAEGLVN
;
A
#
# COMPACT_ATOMS: atom_id res chain seq x y z
N MET A 1 -12.23 -9.65 -14.54
CA MET A 1 -12.82 -8.69 -13.58
C MET A 1 -11.73 -8.39 -12.57
N ASP A 2 -11.43 -7.12 -12.35
CA ASP A 2 -10.46 -6.71 -11.33
C ASP A 2 -11.13 -6.95 -9.96
N ASN A 3 -10.73 -8.02 -9.27
CA ASN A 3 -11.31 -8.39 -7.97
C ASN A 3 -10.62 -7.67 -6.80
N ALA A 4 -9.63 -6.81 -7.07
CA ALA A 4 -8.92 -6.08 -6.04
C ALA A 4 -9.81 -4.97 -5.44
N LEU A 5 -9.88 -4.92 -4.12
CA LEU A 5 -10.69 -3.96 -3.38
C LEU A 5 -10.01 -2.57 -3.39
N HIS A 6 -10.72 -1.55 -3.86
CA HIS A 6 -10.24 -0.17 -3.82
C HIS A 6 -10.28 0.36 -2.38
N LEU A 7 -9.19 0.98 -1.94
CA LEU A 7 -9.09 1.61 -0.62
C LEU A 7 -8.94 3.12 -0.79
N GLU A 8 -9.75 3.90 -0.09
CA GLU A 8 -9.68 5.36 -0.13
C GLU A 8 -8.76 5.86 0.99
N TRP A 9 -7.50 6.10 0.66
CA TRP A 9 -6.54 6.74 1.57
C TRP A 9 -6.21 8.13 1.04
N GLU A 10 -6.64 9.16 1.77
CA GLU A 10 -6.50 10.54 1.33
C GLU A 10 -5.03 10.91 1.04
N GLY A 11 -4.81 11.49 -0.13
CA GLY A 11 -3.46 11.85 -0.60
C GLY A 11 -2.69 10.71 -1.25
N CYS A 12 -3.28 9.52 -1.40
CA CYS A 12 -2.67 8.41 -2.13
C CYS A 12 -3.61 7.85 -3.19
N TYR A 13 -3.04 7.57 -4.36
CA TYR A 13 -3.79 7.04 -5.50
C TYR A 13 -3.55 5.55 -5.69
N ASN A 14 -4.45 4.93 -6.43
CA ASN A 14 -4.31 3.55 -6.92
C ASN A 14 -4.07 2.53 -5.78
N VAL A 15 -4.60 2.81 -4.59
CA VAL A 15 -4.50 1.93 -3.42
C VAL A 15 -5.49 0.79 -3.56
N ARG A 16 -4.97 -0.44 -3.55
CA ARG A 16 -5.79 -1.65 -3.69
C ARG A 16 -5.30 -2.77 -2.80
N ASP A 17 -6.21 -3.38 -2.06
CA ASP A 17 -5.98 -4.70 -1.48
C ASP A 17 -6.08 -5.74 -2.60
N LEU A 18 -5.02 -6.53 -2.73
CA LEU A 18 -4.90 -7.56 -3.74
C LEU A 18 -5.58 -8.88 -3.34
N GLY A 19 -6.35 -8.90 -2.25
CA GLY A 19 -7.22 -10.02 -1.90
C GLY A 19 -8.23 -10.37 -2.99
N GLY A 20 -8.56 -11.65 -3.13
CA GLY A 20 -9.54 -12.14 -4.11
C GLY A 20 -9.00 -12.36 -5.53
N LEU A 21 -7.70 -12.17 -5.76
CA LEU A 21 -7.04 -12.50 -7.02
C LEU A 21 -6.77 -14.01 -7.12
N PRO A 22 -7.01 -14.63 -8.29
CA PRO A 22 -6.82 -16.07 -8.47
C PRO A 22 -5.34 -16.45 -8.41
N LEU A 23 -5.04 -17.57 -7.74
CA LEU A 23 -3.69 -18.16 -7.70
C LEU A 23 -3.57 -19.26 -8.77
N GLN A 24 -2.37 -19.44 -9.32
CA GLN A 24 -2.10 -20.47 -10.32
C GLN A 24 -2.38 -21.89 -9.81
N ALA A 25 -2.12 -22.16 -8.54
CA ALA A 25 -2.38 -23.44 -7.89
C ALA A 25 -3.84 -23.63 -7.42
N GLY A 26 -4.74 -22.70 -7.78
CA GLY A 26 -6.11 -22.65 -7.28
C GLY A 26 -6.25 -21.84 -5.99
N GLY A 27 -7.49 -21.44 -5.69
CA GLY A 27 -7.81 -20.52 -4.60
C GLY A 27 -7.56 -19.05 -4.96
N VAL A 28 -7.58 -18.19 -3.94
CA VAL A 28 -7.40 -16.74 -4.08
C VAL A 28 -6.45 -16.18 -3.03
N THR A 29 -5.82 -15.04 -3.34
CA THR A 29 -5.10 -14.24 -2.36
C THR A 29 -6.01 -13.83 -1.20
N LYS A 30 -5.47 -13.85 0.02
CA LYS A 30 -6.20 -13.42 1.22
C LYS A 30 -6.25 -11.89 1.28
N SER A 31 -7.42 -11.33 1.59
CA SER A 31 -7.60 -9.90 1.86
C SER A 31 -6.79 -9.42 3.06
N GLY A 32 -6.40 -8.15 3.04
CA GLY A 32 -5.62 -7.49 4.09
C GLY A 32 -4.19 -8.00 4.23
N ARG A 33 -3.63 -8.63 3.17
CA ARG A 33 -2.26 -9.19 3.19
C ARG A 33 -1.27 -8.45 2.32
N ILE A 34 -1.66 -8.13 1.09
CA ILE A 34 -0.81 -7.41 0.15
C ILE A 34 -1.63 -6.28 -0.41
N ILE A 35 -1.15 -5.07 -0.20
CA ILE A 35 -1.75 -3.85 -0.72
C ILE A 35 -0.72 -3.25 -1.66
N ARG A 36 -1.18 -2.82 -2.83
CA ARG A 36 -0.38 -1.98 -3.72
C ARG A 36 -0.91 -0.56 -3.65
N ALA A 37 -0.03 0.40 -3.75
CA ALA A 37 -0.35 1.82 -3.76
C ALA A 37 0.59 2.55 -4.72
N ASP A 38 0.26 3.79 -5.02
CA ASP A 38 1.19 4.74 -5.64
C ASP A 38 2.13 5.37 -4.59
N LEU A 39 2.81 6.45 -4.94
CA LEU A 39 3.65 7.27 -4.07
C LEU A 39 2.97 7.58 -2.73
N LEU A 40 3.61 7.20 -1.62
CA LEU A 40 3.07 7.37 -0.27
C LEU A 40 3.43 8.73 0.35
N GLY A 41 4.36 9.49 -0.26
CA GLY A 41 4.84 10.77 0.28
C GLY A 41 3.77 11.85 0.46
N ARG A 42 2.63 11.70 -0.23
CA ARG A 42 1.51 12.66 -0.20
C ARG A 42 0.37 12.24 0.72
N LEU A 43 0.47 11.11 1.42
CA LEU A 43 -0.53 10.71 2.39
C LEU A 43 -0.72 11.80 3.43
N THR A 44 -1.97 12.26 3.58
CA THR A 44 -2.35 13.16 4.66
C THR A 44 -2.34 12.40 5.99
N GLU A 45 -2.47 13.12 7.11
CA GLU A 45 -2.63 12.46 8.41
C GLU A 45 -3.86 11.54 8.46
N ALA A 46 -4.94 11.92 7.77
CA ALA A 46 -6.13 11.07 7.63
C ALA A 46 -5.84 9.82 6.79
N GLY A 47 -5.10 9.96 5.68
CA GLY A 47 -4.64 8.82 4.87
C GLY A 47 -3.75 7.85 5.65
N LYS A 48 -2.79 8.37 6.44
CA LYS A 48 -1.92 7.56 7.31
C LYS A 48 -2.73 6.81 8.37
N ALA A 49 -3.69 7.49 9.00
CA ALA A 49 -4.58 6.87 9.98
C ALA A 49 -5.44 5.76 9.34
N ALA A 50 -5.96 5.98 8.13
CA ALA A 50 -6.71 4.98 7.39
C ALA A 50 -5.87 3.74 7.06
N ALA A 51 -4.63 3.93 6.60
CA ALA A 51 -3.70 2.83 6.34
C ALA A 51 -3.35 2.04 7.61
N LEU A 52 -3.08 2.73 8.73
CA LEU A 52 -2.80 2.09 10.02
C LEU A 52 -4.01 1.32 10.58
N ALA A 53 -5.21 1.89 10.45
CA ALA A 53 -6.47 1.27 10.86
C ALA A 53 -6.81 0.05 10.01
N TYR A 54 -6.46 0.07 8.72
CA TYR A 54 -6.58 -1.07 7.82
C TYR A 54 -5.59 -2.21 8.17
N GLY A 55 -4.53 -1.90 8.92
CA GLY A 55 -3.57 -2.87 9.44
C GLY A 55 -2.21 -2.85 8.74
N VAL A 56 -1.87 -1.80 7.99
CA VAL A 56 -0.52 -1.63 7.43
C VAL A 56 0.49 -1.52 8.57
N ARG A 57 1.58 -2.29 8.47
CA ARG A 57 2.69 -2.36 9.43
C ARG A 57 4.07 -2.39 8.77
N THR A 58 4.12 -2.55 7.45
CA THR A 58 5.38 -2.62 6.71
C THR A 58 5.12 -2.01 5.34
N VAL A 59 6.05 -1.16 4.91
CA VAL A 59 6.06 -0.57 3.57
C VAL A 59 7.34 -1.03 2.90
N MET A 60 7.19 -1.63 1.73
CA MET A 60 8.29 -1.93 0.82
C MET A 60 8.27 -0.85 -0.26
N ASP A 61 9.22 0.07 -0.20
CA ASP A 61 9.40 1.07 -1.24
C ASP A 61 10.26 0.44 -2.34
N LEU A 62 9.68 0.25 -3.53
CA LEU A 62 10.36 -0.39 -4.65
C LEU A 62 11.01 0.61 -5.60
N ARG A 63 10.97 1.90 -5.24
CA ARG A 63 11.53 2.98 -6.07
C ARG A 63 13.05 3.02 -5.93
N PRO A 64 13.76 3.41 -7.00
CA PRO A 64 15.18 3.72 -6.92
C PRO A 64 15.51 4.74 -5.80
N PRO A 65 16.68 4.68 -5.15
CA PRO A 65 17.01 5.58 -4.04
C PRO A 65 16.98 7.08 -4.39
N ASP A 66 17.29 7.44 -5.63
CA ASP A 66 17.21 8.80 -6.16
C ASP A 66 15.75 9.27 -6.27
N GLU A 67 14.87 8.45 -6.84
CA GLU A 67 13.42 8.74 -6.88
C GLU A 67 12.83 8.84 -5.47
N ALA A 68 13.23 7.95 -4.55
CA ALA A 68 12.79 7.98 -3.15
C ALA A 68 13.33 9.19 -2.37
N ALA A 69 14.49 9.74 -2.74
CA ALA A 69 15.04 10.95 -2.12
C ALA A 69 14.31 12.22 -2.59
N GLU A 70 13.88 12.27 -3.86
CA GLU A 70 13.10 13.38 -4.40
C GLU A 70 11.70 13.47 -3.79
N GLU A 71 11.03 12.33 -3.61
CA GLU A 71 9.70 12.25 -2.97
C GLU A 71 9.70 11.16 -1.87
N PRO A 72 10.13 11.47 -0.64
CA PRO A 72 10.20 10.50 0.44
C PRO A 72 8.85 9.88 0.77
N SER A 73 8.81 8.56 0.94
CA SER A 73 7.61 7.84 1.39
C SER A 73 7.19 8.30 2.79
N ALA A 74 5.88 8.29 3.05
CA ALA A 74 5.37 8.51 4.40
C ALA A 74 5.95 7.46 5.36
N VAL A 75 6.49 7.94 6.48
CA VAL A 75 7.02 7.08 7.54
C VAL A 75 5.84 6.57 8.37
N PHE A 76 5.66 5.25 8.38
CA PHE A 76 4.81 4.56 9.34
C PHE A 76 5.62 4.27 10.60
N ALA A 77 4.96 4.21 11.76
CA ALA A 77 5.61 4.10 13.06
C ALA A 77 6.62 2.91 13.17
N GLU A 78 6.47 1.89 12.32
CA GLU A 78 7.41 0.78 12.17
C GLU A 78 7.54 0.39 10.67
N GLY A 79 8.78 0.15 10.21
CA GLY A 79 9.06 -0.70 9.05
C GLY A 79 8.98 -0.12 7.63
N LEU A 80 9.73 0.94 7.33
CA LEU A 80 10.12 1.22 5.94
C LEU A 80 11.32 0.34 5.57
N VAL A 81 11.16 -0.56 4.61
CA VAL A 81 12.26 -1.32 4.02
C VAL A 81 12.43 -0.82 2.58
N ASN A 82 13.63 -0.36 2.28
CA ASN A 82 14.09 0.03 0.94
C ASN A 82 15.08 -1.04 0.46
#